data_AF-A7UMW0-F1
#
_entry.id   AF-A7UMW0-F1
#
_cell.length_a   1.000
_cell.length_b   1.000
_cell.length_c   1.000
_cell.angle_alpha   90.00
_cell.angle_beta   90.00
_cell.angle_gamma   90.00
#
_symmetry.space_group_name_H-M   'P 1'
#
loop_
_entity.id
_entity.type
_entity.pdbx_description
1 polymer ?
#
loop_
_entity_poly.entity_id
_entity_poly.type
_entity_poly.pdbx_seq_one_letter_code
_entity_poly.pdbx_strand_id
1 'polypeptide(L)'
;WHFQATPMDQWDYTSVQQIMTLDMPVNGEMRHVIVHAPKNGFFYVLDAKTGEFLSGKNYVYQNWANGLDPLTGRPIYNPDGLYTLNGKFWYGIPGPLGAHNFMAMAYSPKTHLVYIPAHQIPFGYKNQVGGFKPHADSWNVGLDMTKNGLPDTPEARTAYIKDLHGWLLAWDPVKMETVWKIDHKGPWNGGILATGGDLLFQGLANGE
;
A
#
# COMPACT_ATOMS: atom_id res chain seq x y z
N TRP A 1 11.49 17.11 9.87
CA TRP A 1 10.34 17.41 8.98
C TRP A 1 9.33 16.27 9.09
N HIS A 2 8.14 16.39 8.50
CA HIS A 2 7.20 15.27 8.39
C HIS A 2 6.46 15.32 7.05
N PHE A 3 5.98 14.16 6.58
CA PHE A 3 5.10 14.03 5.42
C PHE A 3 3.96 13.07 5.80
N GLN A 4 2.72 13.47 5.57
CA GLN A 4 1.55 12.67 5.94
C GLN A 4 0.97 11.98 4.70
N ALA A 5 1.31 10.70 4.48
CA ALA A 5 0.88 9.94 3.32
C ALA A 5 -0.63 9.69 3.28
N THR A 6 -1.27 9.54 4.45
CA THR A 6 -2.72 9.37 4.57
C THR A 6 -3.27 10.33 5.62
N PRO A 7 -3.61 11.58 5.26
CA PRO A 7 -4.30 12.48 6.17
C PRO A 7 -5.64 11.86 6.57
N MET A 8 -6.13 12.14 7.79
CA MET A 8 -7.42 11.64 8.30
C MET A 8 -7.66 10.15 7.96
N ASP A 9 -6.69 9.29 8.28
CA ASP A 9 -6.80 7.86 7.95
C ASP A 9 -8.11 7.26 8.47
N GLN A 10 -8.80 6.54 7.59
CA GLN A 10 -10.05 5.83 7.86
C GLN A 10 -9.87 4.31 7.75
N TRP A 11 -8.73 3.83 7.22
CA TRP A 11 -8.64 2.52 6.59
C TRP A 11 -7.56 1.61 7.19
N ASP A 12 -6.95 2.01 8.31
CA ASP A 12 -5.75 1.36 8.87
C ASP A 12 -4.56 1.41 7.88
N TYR A 13 -4.44 2.51 7.13
CA TYR A 13 -3.32 2.74 6.22
C TYR A 13 -2.14 3.36 6.95
N THR A 14 -1.48 2.52 7.75
CA THR A 14 -0.22 2.86 8.42
C THR A 14 0.85 3.35 7.43
N SER A 15 1.76 4.18 7.92
CA SER A 15 3.00 4.57 7.21
C SER A 15 4.25 4.07 7.94
N VAL A 16 4.19 2.83 8.43
CA VAL A 16 5.30 2.16 9.16
C VAL A 16 6.08 1.18 8.28
N GLN A 17 5.74 1.12 6.99
CA GLN A 17 6.44 0.29 6.01
C GLN A 17 7.87 0.80 5.80
N GLN A 18 8.71 -0.02 5.19
CA GLN A 18 10.12 0.31 5.01
C GLN A 18 10.31 1.69 4.36
N ILE A 19 11.23 2.45 4.93
CA ILE A 19 11.71 3.74 4.43
C ILE A 19 13.15 3.50 3.98
N MET A 20 13.42 3.69 2.69
CA MET A 20 14.77 3.58 2.14
C MET A 20 15.29 4.96 1.77
N THR A 21 16.59 5.18 1.95
CA THR A 21 17.27 6.34 1.37
C THR A 21 17.99 5.91 0.12
N LEU A 22 17.90 6.71 -0.93
CA LEU A 22 18.51 6.46 -2.23
C LEU A 22 19.16 7.75 -2.75
N ASP A 23 20.23 7.62 -3.52
CA ASP A 23 20.67 8.68 -4.41
C ASP A 23 20.14 8.35 -5.81
N MET A 24 19.30 9.21 -6.38
CA MET A 24 18.73 8.99 -7.71
C MET A 24 18.49 10.30 -8.47
N PRO A 25 18.40 10.28 -9.81
CA PRO A 25 18.09 11.46 -10.57
C PRO A 25 16.62 11.88 -10.37
N VAL A 26 16.41 13.13 -10.02
CA VAL A 26 15.10 13.79 -9.95
C VAL A 26 15.19 15.04 -10.82
N ASN A 27 14.37 15.10 -11.87
CA ASN A 27 14.40 16.19 -12.86
C ASN A 27 15.79 16.46 -13.46
N GLY A 28 16.60 15.41 -13.65
CA GLY A 28 17.94 15.49 -14.23
C GLY A 28 19.06 15.79 -13.23
N GLU A 29 18.75 16.04 -11.96
CA GLU A 29 19.74 16.28 -10.91
C GLU A 29 19.80 15.11 -9.92
N MET A 30 20.99 14.70 -9.51
CA MET A 30 21.14 13.70 -8.44
C MET A 30 20.69 14.27 -7.11
N ARG A 31 19.72 13.61 -6.47
CA ARG A 31 19.15 13.99 -5.17
C ARG A 31 19.26 12.84 -4.19
N HIS A 32 19.52 13.18 -2.93
CA HIS A 32 19.40 12.25 -1.81
C HIS A 32 17.94 12.23 -1.35
N VAL A 33 17.25 11.12 -1.59
CA VAL A 33 15.80 11.00 -1.40
C VAL A 33 15.45 9.91 -0.40
N ILE A 34 14.25 10.03 0.15
CA ILE A 34 13.54 8.94 0.80
C ILE A 34 12.53 8.37 -0.19
N VAL A 35 12.48 7.04 -0.27
CA VAL A 35 11.42 6.32 -0.97
C VAL A 35 10.60 5.46 -0.02
N HIS A 36 9.29 5.42 -0.24
CA HIS A 36 8.35 4.77 0.67
C HIS A 36 7.10 4.26 -0.08
N ALA A 37 6.71 3.01 0.19
CA ALA A 37 5.53 2.37 -0.37
C ALA A 37 4.58 1.89 0.75
N PRO A 38 3.85 2.78 1.44
CA PRO A 38 2.98 2.40 2.55
C PRO A 38 1.75 1.60 2.10
N LYS A 39 0.99 1.10 3.09
CA LYS A 39 -0.26 0.36 2.89
C LYS A 39 -1.23 1.00 1.90
N ASN A 40 -1.22 2.32 1.76
CA ASN A 40 -2.20 3.06 0.97
C ASN A 40 -2.08 2.90 -0.56
N GLY A 41 -1.06 2.20 -1.05
CA GLY A 41 -0.93 1.84 -2.47
C GLY A 41 -0.26 2.88 -3.36
N PHE A 42 0.23 3.99 -2.78
CA PHE A 42 1.09 4.95 -3.47
C PHE A 42 2.56 4.75 -3.11
N PHE A 43 3.43 4.96 -4.09
CA PHE A 43 4.87 5.07 -3.92
C PHE A 43 5.23 6.55 -3.84
N TYR A 44 5.98 6.95 -2.83
CA TYR A 44 6.36 8.33 -2.58
C TYR A 44 7.88 8.48 -2.68
N VAL A 45 8.31 9.59 -3.29
CA VAL A 45 9.70 10.06 -3.30
C VAL A 45 9.72 11.43 -2.64
N LEU A 46 10.51 11.57 -1.57
CA LEU A 46 10.65 12.79 -0.78
C LEU A 46 12.13 13.21 -0.74
N ASP A 47 12.41 14.50 -0.66
CA ASP A 47 13.76 14.96 -0.34
C ASP A 47 14.12 14.55 1.10
N ALA A 48 15.21 13.81 1.27
CA ALA A 48 15.55 13.20 2.56
C ALA A 48 15.90 14.24 3.65
N LYS A 49 16.41 15.41 3.25
CA LYS A 49 16.83 16.46 4.19
C LYS A 49 15.66 17.31 4.64
N THR A 50 14.74 17.62 3.74
CA THR A 50 13.69 18.63 3.96
C THR A 50 12.30 18.05 4.12
N GLY A 51 12.05 16.84 3.60
CA GLY A 51 10.71 16.25 3.54
C GLY A 51 9.84 16.77 2.41
N GLU A 52 10.40 17.56 1.51
CA GLU A 52 9.72 18.05 0.31
C GLU A 52 9.20 16.86 -0.50
N PHE A 53 7.93 16.92 -0.91
CA PHE A 53 7.36 15.96 -1.85
C PHE A 53 7.95 16.20 -3.23
N LEU A 54 8.61 15.18 -3.80
CA LEU A 54 9.22 15.28 -5.13
C LEU A 54 8.34 14.63 -6.20
N SER A 55 7.80 13.45 -5.89
CA SER A 55 6.90 12.73 -6.80
C SER A 55 6.19 11.57 -6.10
N GLY A 56 5.11 11.09 -6.70
CA GLY A 56 4.44 9.88 -6.24
C GLY A 56 3.37 9.38 -7.20
N LYS A 57 3.10 8.08 -7.16
CA LYS A 57 2.12 7.40 -8.02
C LYS A 57 1.67 6.09 -7.39
N ASN A 58 0.46 5.64 -7.71
CA ASN A 58 -0.01 4.34 -7.26
C ASN A 58 0.82 3.21 -7.92
N TYR A 59 1.33 2.27 -7.11
CA TYR A 59 2.08 1.10 -7.60
C TYR A 59 1.21 -0.16 -7.72
N VAL A 60 0.00 -0.10 -7.17
CA VAL A 60 -1.09 -1.07 -7.39
C VAL A 60 -2.40 -0.32 -7.64
N TYR A 61 -3.45 -1.07 -7.97
CA TYR A 61 -4.80 -0.54 -7.96
C TYR A 61 -5.22 -0.14 -6.53
N GLN A 62 -5.90 0.99 -6.42
CA GLN A 62 -6.53 1.45 -5.18
C GLN A 62 -7.80 2.24 -5.52
N ASN A 63 -8.81 2.21 -4.65
CA ASN A 63 -10.09 2.88 -4.88
C ASN A 63 -10.50 3.90 -3.80
N TRP A 64 -9.59 4.24 -2.87
CA TRP A 64 -9.84 5.21 -1.80
C TRP A 64 -9.49 6.65 -2.21
N ALA A 65 -8.65 6.80 -3.24
CA ALA A 65 -8.24 8.08 -3.81
C ALA A 65 -8.29 8.03 -5.35
N ASN A 66 -8.44 9.18 -5.98
CA ASN A 66 -8.38 9.32 -7.45
C ASN A 66 -6.96 9.63 -7.96
N GLY A 67 -6.00 9.80 -7.06
CA GLY A 67 -4.62 10.18 -7.36
C GLY A 67 -4.00 10.98 -6.21
N LEU A 68 -2.84 11.57 -6.48
CA LEU A 68 -2.18 12.52 -5.60
C LEU A 68 -2.25 13.92 -6.23
N ASP A 69 -2.37 14.95 -5.40
CA ASP A 69 -2.04 16.31 -5.80
C ASP A 69 -0.57 16.35 -6.25
N PRO A 70 -0.27 16.82 -7.48
CA PRO A 70 1.07 16.74 -8.04
C PRO A 70 2.08 17.68 -7.38
N LEU A 71 1.62 18.68 -6.63
CA LEU A 71 2.49 19.65 -5.94
C LEU A 71 2.75 19.22 -4.50
N THR A 72 1.72 18.75 -3.80
CA THR A 72 1.81 18.49 -2.36
C THR A 72 1.89 17.01 -2.01
N GLY A 73 1.61 16.11 -2.96
CA GLY A 73 1.51 14.67 -2.71
C GLY A 73 0.29 14.29 -1.85
N ARG A 74 -0.66 15.22 -1.64
CA ARG A 74 -1.84 14.96 -0.83
C ARG A 74 -2.81 14.08 -1.62
N PRO A 75 -3.31 12.96 -1.06
CA PRO A 75 -4.30 12.14 -1.74
C PRO A 75 -5.59 12.91 -2.06
N ILE A 76 -6.08 12.74 -3.28
CA ILE A 76 -7.38 13.26 -3.72
C ILE A 76 -8.42 12.19 -3.39
N TYR A 77 -9.10 12.30 -2.24
CA TYR A 77 -10.03 11.26 -1.78
C TYR A 77 -11.13 10.96 -2.80
N ASN A 78 -11.45 9.68 -2.93
CA ASN A 78 -12.71 9.23 -3.48
C ASN A 78 -13.79 9.32 -2.38
N PRO A 79 -14.88 10.12 -2.57
CA PRO A 79 -15.94 10.26 -1.57
C PRO A 79 -16.58 8.93 -1.14
N ASP A 80 -16.62 7.93 -2.02
CA ASP A 80 -17.16 6.61 -1.70
C ASP A 80 -16.30 5.88 -0.66
N GLY A 81 -14.98 6.12 -0.67
CA GLY A 81 -14.04 5.55 0.30
C GLY A 81 -14.11 6.16 1.69
N LEU A 82 -14.76 7.31 1.87
CA LEU A 82 -14.92 7.99 3.16
C LEU A 82 -16.08 7.39 3.98
N TYR A 83 -16.07 6.07 4.15
CA TYR A 83 -17.16 5.30 4.75
C TYR A 83 -17.53 5.74 6.17
N THR A 84 -16.58 6.24 6.96
CA THR A 84 -16.88 6.75 8.31
C THR A 84 -17.72 8.02 8.28
N LEU A 85 -17.54 8.86 7.25
CA LEU A 85 -18.22 10.13 7.09
C LEU A 85 -19.56 9.98 6.37
N ASN A 86 -19.61 9.10 5.36
CA ASN A 86 -20.81 8.91 4.54
C ASN A 86 -21.73 7.79 5.09
N GLY A 87 -21.23 6.96 6.01
CA GLY A 87 -21.97 5.87 6.67
C GLY A 87 -22.32 4.68 5.77
N LYS A 88 -21.88 4.65 4.52
CA LYS A 88 -22.17 3.59 3.56
C LYS A 88 -21.22 2.40 3.76
N PHE A 89 -21.66 1.24 3.30
CA PHE A 89 -20.73 0.11 3.13
C PHE A 89 -19.76 0.45 1.99
N TRP A 90 -18.48 0.18 2.18
CA TRP A 90 -17.47 0.37 1.15
C TRP A 90 -16.59 -0.88 1.02
N TYR A 91 -16.41 -1.35 -0.20
CA TYR A 91 -15.51 -2.44 -0.52
C TYR A 91 -14.16 -1.85 -0.92
N GLY A 92 -13.23 -1.85 0.03
CA GLY A 92 -11.96 -1.15 -0.08
C GLY A 92 -10.85 -2.02 -0.65
N ILE A 93 -10.12 -1.44 -1.60
CA ILE A 93 -8.87 -1.97 -2.11
C ILE A 93 -7.84 -0.82 -2.08
N PRO A 94 -6.70 -0.96 -1.38
CA PRO A 94 -6.39 -2.07 -0.47
C PRO A 94 -7.30 -2.13 0.77
N GLY A 95 -7.29 -3.24 1.47
CA GLY A 95 -7.85 -3.38 2.81
C GLY A 95 -6.87 -2.93 3.90
N PRO A 96 -7.13 -3.22 5.18
CA PRO A 96 -6.26 -2.83 6.30
C PRO A 96 -4.89 -3.52 6.24
N LEU A 97 -4.77 -4.60 5.46
CA LEU A 97 -3.50 -5.26 5.20
C LEU A 97 -2.63 -4.54 4.16
N GLY A 98 -3.17 -3.47 3.56
CA GLY A 98 -2.50 -2.57 2.64
C GLY A 98 -2.18 -3.17 1.29
N ALA A 99 -1.53 -2.37 0.46
CA ALA A 99 -0.90 -2.78 -0.80
C ALA A 99 0.51 -3.34 -0.61
N HIS A 100 1.15 -2.97 0.50
CA HIS A 100 2.43 -3.45 1.00
C HIS A 100 2.39 -3.33 2.53
N ASN A 101 2.93 -4.32 3.24
CA ASN A 101 2.90 -4.37 4.70
C ASN A 101 4.33 -4.46 5.26
N PHE A 102 4.55 -5.06 6.43
CA PHE A 102 5.85 -5.08 7.11
C PHE A 102 6.98 -5.80 6.36
N MET A 103 6.67 -6.57 5.31
CA MET A 103 7.65 -7.33 4.52
C MET A 103 8.68 -6.40 3.90
N ALA A 104 9.96 -6.72 3.96
CA ALA A 104 11.00 -5.83 3.43
C ALA A 104 10.93 -5.69 1.89
N MET A 105 11.02 -4.46 1.39
CA MET A 105 11.41 -4.16 0.02
C MET A 105 12.94 -4.26 -0.12
N ALA A 106 13.41 -4.33 -1.37
CA ALA A 106 14.83 -4.24 -1.69
C ALA A 106 15.08 -3.21 -2.77
N TYR A 107 16.30 -2.69 -2.85
CA TYR A 107 16.77 -1.86 -3.94
C TYR A 107 18.05 -2.47 -4.51
N SER A 108 18.22 -2.44 -5.83
CA SER A 108 19.48 -2.79 -6.49
C SER A 108 20.11 -1.56 -7.13
N PRO A 109 21.30 -1.11 -6.67
CA PRO A 109 22.04 -0.02 -7.30
C PRO A 109 22.50 -0.34 -8.74
N LYS A 110 22.47 -1.60 -9.17
CA LYS A 110 22.81 -1.99 -10.55
C LYS A 110 21.65 -1.79 -11.52
N THR A 111 20.43 -2.13 -11.10
CA THR A 111 19.24 -2.01 -11.95
C THR A 111 18.51 -0.69 -11.73
N HIS A 112 18.80 -0.01 -10.62
CA HIS A 112 18.10 1.16 -10.11
C HIS A 112 16.61 0.92 -9.83
N LEU A 113 16.22 -0.33 -9.62
CA LEU A 113 14.83 -0.71 -9.34
C LEU A 113 14.62 -0.98 -7.85
N VAL A 114 13.41 -0.64 -7.40
CA VAL A 114 12.87 -1.01 -6.09
C VAL A 114 11.99 -2.24 -6.25
N TYR A 115 12.28 -3.30 -5.51
CA TYR A 115 11.53 -4.54 -5.53
C TYR A 115 10.55 -4.55 -4.36
N ILE A 116 9.26 -4.63 -4.68
CA ILE A 116 8.16 -4.48 -3.71
C ILE A 116 7.40 -5.80 -3.61
N PRO A 117 7.28 -6.41 -2.41
CA PRO A 117 6.32 -7.48 -2.18
C PRO A 117 4.96 -6.80 -2.00
N ALA A 118 4.22 -6.73 -3.10
CA ALA A 118 2.93 -6.05 -3.16
C ALA A 118 1.80 -7.07 -3.13
N HIS A 119 0.64 -6.65 -2.64
CA HIS A 119 -0.56 -7.48 -2.70
C HIS A 119 -1.82 -6.63 -2.84
N GLN A 120 -2.88 -7.28 -3.27
CA GLN A 120 -4.23 -6.76 -3.24
C GLN A 120 -5.06 -7.65 -2.32
N ILE A 121 -5.45 -7.12 -1.17
CA ILE A 121 -6.29 -7.81 -0.21
C ILE A 121 -7.49 -6.90 0.07
N PRO A 122 -8.67 -7.19 -0.50
CA PRO A 122 -9.87 -6.37 -0.28
C PRO A 122 -10.38 -6.45 1.16
N PHE A 123 -11.19 -5.48 1.56
CA PHE A 123 -11.87 -5.49 2.85
C PHE A 123 -13.20 -4.75 2.81
N GLY A 124 -14.21 -5.29 3.48
CA GLY A 124 -15.50 -4.63 3.67
C GLY A 124 -15.44 -3.67 4.84
N TYR A 125 -15.79 -2.40 4.61
CA TYR A 125 -15.82 -1.36 5.65
C TYR A 125 -17.25 -0.93 5.92
N LYS A 126 -17.62 -0.90 7.21
CA LYS A 126 -18.90 -0.40 7.69
C LYS A 126 -18.77 0.10 9.13
N ASN A 127 -19.34 1.28 9.39
CA ASN A 127 -19.44 1.82 10.75
C ASN A 127 -20.29 0.93 11.66
N GLN A 128 -19.92 0.87 12.94
CA GLN A 128 -20.78 0.30 13.98
C GLN A 128 -22.11 1.05 14.09
N VAL A 129 -23.21 0.29 14.18
CA VAL A 129 -24.54 0.84 14.46
C VAL A 129 -24.56 1.42 15.87
N GLY A 130 -25.03 2.66 16.01
CA GLY A 130 -25.10 3.35 17.32
C GLY A 130 -23.78 4.00 17.78
N GLY A 131 -22.74 3.98 16.93
CA GLY A 131 -21.43 4.58 17.21
C GLY A 131 -20.49 3.65 17.99
N PHE A 132 -19.21 4.04 18.02
CA PHE A 132 -18.16 3.26 18.69
C PHE A 132 -18.15 3.52 20.20
N LYS A 133 -18.09 2.43 20.99
CA LYS A 133 -17.79 2.48 22.43
C LYS A 133 -16.60 1.56 22.72
N PRO A 134 -15.50 2.08 23.27
CA PRO A 134 -14.35 1.26 23.56
C PRO A 134 -14.64 0.27 24.70
N HIS A 135 -14.02 -0.89 24.62
CA HIS A 135 -14.08 -1.92 25.66
C HIS A 135 -12.67 -2.37 26.05
N ALA A 136 -12.43 -2.61 27.33
CA ALA A 136 -11.08 -2.79 27.87
C ALA A 136 -10.43 -4.14 27.48
N ASP A 137 -11.24 -5.15 27.14
CA ASP A 137 -10.80 -6.52 26.87
C ASP A 137 -11.11 -7.00 25.44
N SER A 138 -11.48 -6.08 24.54
CA SER A 138 -11.88 -6.42 23.17
C SER A 138 -11.19 -5.55 22.11
N TRP A 139 -11.36 -5.94 20.86
CA TRP A 139 -10.82 -5.20 19.72
C TRP A 139 -11.59 -3.90 19.50
N ASN A 140 -10.86 -2.78 19.62
CA ASN A 140 -11.39 -1.43 19.54
C ASN A 140 -11.28 -0.85 18.13
N VAL A 141 -11.83 -1.56 17.14
CA VAL A 141 -11.63 -1.24 15.71
C VAL A 141 -12.66 -0.27 15.13
N GLY A 142 -13.75 0.05 15.85
CA GLY A 142 -14.77 0.99 15.37
C GLY A 142 -15.60 0.52 14.16
N LEU A 143 -15.46 -0.75 13.76
CA LEU A 143 -16.12 -1.35 12.61
C LEU A 143 -17.23 -2.34 13.02
N ASP A 144 -18.26 -2.45 12.19
CA ASP A 144 -19.23 -3.54 12.28
C ASP A 144 -18.56 -4.84 11.77
N MET A 145 -18.00 -5.60 12.70
CA MET A 145 -17.27 -6.83 12.40
C MET A 145 -18.12 -7.92 11.73
N THR A 146 -19.46 -7.82 11.76
CA THR A 146 -20.34 -8.74 11.04
C THR A 146 -20.31 -8.52 9.52
N LYS A 147 -19.70 -7.42 9.05
CA LYS A 147 -19.56 -7.05 7.64
C LYS A 147 -18.13 -7.14 7.11
N ASN A 148 -17.20 -7.61 7.93
CA ASN A 148 -15.75 -7.57 7.67
C ASN A 148 -15.15 -8.95 7.32
N GLY A 149 -15.97 -10.00 7.24
CA GLY A 149 -15.54 -11.36 6.92
C GLY A 149 -15.58 -11.69 5.43
N LEU A 150 -15.17 -12.92 5.09
CA LEU A 150 -15.45 -13.49 3.77
C LEU A 150 -16.95 -13.37 3.50
N PRO A 151 -17.36 -12.89 2.32
CA PRO A 151 -18.78 -12.73 2.02
C PRO A 151 -19.55 -14.05 2.18
N ASP A 152 -20.81 -14.00 2.61
CA ASP A 152 -21.58 -15.21 2.90
C ASP A 152 -22.04 -15.93 1.62
N THR A 153 -22.24 -15.21 0.53
CA THR A 153 -22.74 -15.80 -0.72
C THR A 153 -21.60 -16.34 -1.60
N PRO A 154 -21.81 -17.47 -2.30
CA PRO A 154 -20.82 -18.02 -3.23
C PRO A 154 -20.32 -17.02 -4.28
N GLU A 155 -21.21 -16.16 -4.79
CA GLU A 155 -20.90 -15.16 -5.80
C GLU A 155 -19.94 -14.10 -5.23
N ALA A 156 -20.24 -13.59 -4.03
CA ALA A 156 -19.42 -12.58 -3.39
C ALA A 156 -18.08 -13.15 -2.91
N ARG A 157 -18.02 -14.42 -2.49
CA ARG A 157 -16.74 -15.12 -2.23
C ARG A 157 -15.90 -15.25 -3.49
N THR A 158 -16.51 -15.61 -4.61
CA THR A 158 -15.82 -15.74 -5.88
C THR A 158 -15.24 -14.40 -6.33
N ALA A 159 -16.01 -13.32 -6.19
CA ALA A 159 -15.53 -11.96 -6.45
C ALA A 159 -14.35 -11.59 -5.53
N TYR A 160 -14.47 -11.85 -4.23
CA TYR A 160 -13.39 -11.59 -3.26
C TYR A 160 -12.10 -12.35 -3.62
N ILE A 161 -12.19 -13.66 -3.91
CA ILE A 161 -11.04 -14.48 -4.30
C ILE A 161 -10.41 -13.97 -5.59
N LYS A 162 -11.22 -13.51 -6.56
CA LYS A 162 -10.72 -12.94 -7.81
C LYS A 162 -9.91 -11.67 -7.57
N ASP A 163 -10.25 -10.88 -6.56
CA ASP A 163 -9.53 -9.65 -6.21
C ASP A 163 -8.35 -9.89 -5.24
N LEU A 164 -8.15 -11.12 -4.75
CA LEU A 164 -6.98 -11.48 -3.96
C LEU A 164 -5.78 -11.73 -4.87
N HIS A 165 -4.76 -10.89 -4.72
CA HIS A 165 -3.54 -11.01 -5.50
C HIS A 165 -2.29 -10.80 -4.66
N GLY A 166 -1.20 -11.46 -5.04
CA GLY A 166 0.14 -11.18 -4.53
C GLY A 166 1.13 -11.09 -5.68
N TRP A 167 2.08 -10.18 -5.57
CA TRP A 167 3.05 -9.88 -6.60
C TRP A 167 4.42 -9.57 -6.04
N LEU A 168 5.44 -9.88 -6.82
CA LEU A 168 6.73 -9.19 -6.78
C LEU A 168 6.73 -8.14 -7.90
N LEU A 169 6.82 -6.87 -7.52
CA LEU A 169 6.94 -5.75 -8.47
C LEU A 169 8.37 -5.27 -8.53
N ALA A 170 8.91 -5.10 -9.73
CA ALA A 170 10.10 -4.27 -9.95
C ALA A 170 9.66 -2.88 -10.39
N TRP A 171 9.79 -1.92 -9.48
CA TRP A 171 9.35 -0.55 -9.63
C TRP A 171 10.53 0.36 -9.99
N ASP A 172 10.38 1.17 -11.03
CA ASP A 172 11.30 2.26 -11.36
C ASP A 172 10.87 3.52 -10.58
N PRO A 173 11.63 3.96 -9.56
CA PRO A 173 11.25 5.10 -8.73
C PRO A 173 11.42 6.44 -9.45
N VAL A 174 12.15 6.50 -10.57
CA VAL A 174 12.34 7.72 -11.38
C VAL A 174 11.18 7.87 -12.36
N LYS A 175 10.85 6.80 -13.09
CA LYS A 175 9.75 6.80 -14.08
C LYS A 175 8.37 6.61 -13.45
N MET A 176 8.31 6.17 -12.19
CA MET A 176 7.07 5.83 -11.49
C MET A 176 6.26 4.79 -12.27
N GLU A 177 6.89 3.66 -12.58
CA GLU A 177 6.22 2.55 -13.28
C GLU A 177 6.79 1.19 -12.90
N THR A 178 5.95 0.17 -13.04
CA THR A 178 6.36 -1.23 -12.91
C THR A 178 7.08 -1.65 -14.19
N VAL A 179 8.36 -1.98 -14.09
CA VAL A 179 9.17 -2.49 -15.19
C VAL A 179 8.80 -3.93 -15.52
N TRP A 180 8.62 -4.75 -14.50
CA TRP A 180 8.09 -6.10 -14.63
C TRP A 180 7.42 -6.54 -13.33
N LYS A 181 6.60 -7.59 -13.44
CA LYS A 181 5.83 -8.16 -12.34
C LYS A 181 5.90 -9.69 -12.40
N ILE A 182 5.97 -10.33 -11.23
CA ILE A 182 5.74 -11.77 -11.08
C ILE A 182 4.47 -11.97 -10.26
N ASP A 183 3.50 -12.70 -10.82
CA ASP A 183 2.29 -13.10 -10.12
C ASP A 183 2.55 -14.29 -9.20
N HIS A 184 2.06 -14.20 -7.96
CA HIS A 184 2.10 -15.29 -7.00
C HIS A 184 0.71 -15.94 -6.85
N LYS A 185 0.68 -17.14 -6.27
CA LYS A 185 -0.57 -17.88 -6.01
C LYS A 185 -1.51 -17.15 -5.06
N GLY A 186 -0.98 -16.27 -4.20
CA GLY A 186 -1.75 -15.48 -3.24
C GLY A 186 -0.93 -14.34 -2.64
N PRO A 187 -1.56 -13.52 -1.78
CA PRO A 187 -0.93 -12.39 -1.12
C PRO A 187 0.00 -12.84 0.03
N TRP A 188 0.52 -11.88 0.80
CA TRP A 188 1.24 -12.13 2.07
C TRP A 188 2.59 -12.84 1.94
N ASN A 189 3.23 -12.70 0.77
CA ASN A 189 4.59 -13.22 0.52
C ASN A 189 5.64 -12.43 1.30
N GLY A 190 6.78 -13.06 1.56
CA GLY A 190 7.85 -12.53 2.39
C GLY A 190 8.59 -11.32 1.78
N GLY A 191 9.51 -10.78 2.58
CA GLY A 191 10.40 -9.70 2.17
C GLY A 191 11.41 -10.14 1.11
N ILE A 192 12.05 -9.16 0.49
CA ILE A 192 12.96 -9.35 -0.63
C ILE A 192 14.40 -9.02 -0.22
N LEU A 193 15.35 -9.78 -0.76
CA LEU A 193 16.77 -9.48 -0.71
C LEU A 193 17.31 -9.36 -2.14
N ALA A 194 17.93 -8.23 -2.47
CA ALA A 194 18.68 -8.03 -3.70
C ALA A 194 20.19 -8.19 -3.43
N THR A 195 20.91 -8.83 -4.35
CA THR A 195 22.35 -9.09 -4.20
C THR A 195 23.17 -8.51 -5.34
N GLY A 196 24.48 -8.32 -5.11
CA GLY A 196 25.43 -7.90 -6.15
C GLY A 196 25.69 -8.95 -7.23
N GLY A 197 25.13 -10.16 -7.11
CA GLY A 197 25.18 -11.22 -8.12
C GLY A 197 23.98 -11.22 -9.08
N ASP A 198 23.18 -10.15 -9.12
CA ASP A 198 21.99 -10.02 -9.96
C ASP A 198 20.88 -11.04 -9.62
N LEU A 199 20.78 -11.38 -8.34
CA LEU A 199 19.75 -12.27 -7.79
C LEU A 199 18.81 -11.52 -6.84
N LEU A 200 17.55 -11.96 -6.86
CA LEU A 200 16.50 -11.62 -5.90
C LEU A 200 16.08 -12.88 -5.15
N PHE A 201 15.95 -12.77 -3.82
CA PHE A 201 15.41 -13.82 -2.97
C PHE A 201 14.13 -13.34 -2.32
N GLN A 202 13.11 -14.18 -2.29
CA GLN A 202 11.84 -13.97 -1.60
C GLN A 202 11.29 -15.33 -1.17
N GLY A 203 10.85 -15.45 0.07
CA GLY A 203 10.06 -16.62 0.51
C GLY A 203 8.58 -16.38 0.27
N LEU A 204 7.86 -17.37 -0.25
CA LEU A 204 6.45 -17.24 -0.60
C LEU A 204 5.52 -17.79 0.50
N ALA A 205 4.30 -17.26 0.57
CA ALA A 205 3.32 -17.66 1.59
C ALA A 205 2.91 -19.14 1.51
N ASN A 206 3.08 -19.76 0.34
CA ASN A 206 2.82 -21.18 0.11
C ASN A 206 4.00 -22.11 0.44
N GLY A 207 5.10 -21.58 1.00
CA GLY A 207 6.27 -22.36 1.40
C GLY A 207 7.25 -22.70 0.27
N GLU A 208 7.14 -21.99 -0.86
CA GLU A 208 8.10 -22.01 -1.98
C GLU A 208 9.12 -20.87 -1.87
#